data_AF-A0A136JP83-F1
#
_entry.id   AF-A0A136JP83-F1
#
_cell.length_a   1.000
_cell.length_b   1.000
_cell.length_c   1.000
_cell.angle_alpha   90.00
_cell.angle_beta   90.00
_cell.angle_gamma   90.00
#
_symmetry.space_group_name_H-M   'P 1'
#
loop_
_entity.id
_entity.type
_entity.pdbx_description
1 polymer ?
#
loop_
_entity_poly.entity_id
_entity_poly.type
_entity_poly.pdbx_seq_one_letter_code
_entity_poly.pdbx_strand_id
1 'polypeptide(L)' 'MIPIVTAEQMRTLDRRTITEAQVPGLTLMERAGTGVVAHLEQRYGSRPEKW' A
#
# COMPACT_ATOMS: atom_id res chain seq x y z
N MET A 1 -0.79 19.78 -1.12
CA MET A 1 -1.93 19.00 -1.62
C MET A 1 -1.38 17.77 -2.33
N ILE A 2 -1.86 16.57 -2.02
CA ILE A 2 -1.48 15.35 -2.74
C ILE A 2 -2.47 15.18 -3.91
N PRO A 3 -2.00 15.03 -5.16
CA PRO A 3 -2.90 14.86 -6.31
C PRO A 3 -3.65 13.53 -6.23
N ILE A 4 -4.93 13.55 -6.59
CA ILE A 4 -5.74 12.33 -6.72
C ILE A 4 -5.58 11.78 -8.13
N VAL A 5 -5.08 10.55 -8.23
CA VAL A 5 -4.86 9.87 -9.51
C VAL A 5 -6.08 9.07 -9.95
N THR A 6 -6.24 8.90 -11.26
CA THR A 6 -7.22 7.96 -11.83
C THR A 6 -6.74 6.51 -11.68
N ALA A 7 -7.64 5.55 -11.87
CA ALA A 7 -7.28 4.13 -11.85
C ALA A 7 -6.23 3.76 -12.91
N GLU A 8 -6.28 4.37 -14.09
CA GLU A 8 -5.30 4.13 -15.16
C GLU A 8 -3.93 4.72 -14.84
N GLN A 9 -3.90 5.90 -14.22
CA GLN A 9 -2.68 6.49 -13.70
C GLN A 9 -2.07 5.62 -12.60
N MET A 10 -2.88 5.11 -11.66
CA MET A 10 -2.42 4.21 -10.60
C MET A 10 -1.78 2.93 -11.17
N ARG A 11 -2.43 2.26 -12.13
CA ARG A 11 -1.88 1.07 -12.80
C ARG A 11 -0.55 1.35 -13.48
N THR A 12 -0.41 2.55 -14.05
CA THR A 12 0.85 2.96 -14.68
C THR A 12 1.94 3.20 -13.65
N LEU A 13 1.63 3.81 -12.52
CA LEU A 13 2.57 3.98 -11.42
C LEU A 13 3.03 2.62 -10.87
N ASP A 14 2.11 1.68 -10.65
CA ASP A 14 2.45 0.33 -10.18
C ASP A 14 3.40 -0.39 -11.15
N ARG A 15 3.07 -0.37 -12.45
CA ARG A 15 3.90 -0.98 -13.49
C ARG A 15 5.31 -0.39 -13.48
N ARG A 16 5.43 0.94 -13.50
CA ARG A 16 6.73 1.63 -13.50
C ARG A 16 7.51 1.36 -12.22
N THR A 17 6.84 1.25 -11.09
CA THR A 17 7.49 0.93 -9.81
C THR A 17 8.09 -0.48 -9.84
N ILE A 18 7.40 -1.43 -10.48
CA ILE A 18 7.89 -2.80 -10.68
C ILE A 18 9.02 -2.85 -11.71
N THR A 19 8.84 -2.22 -12.87
CA THR A 19 9.73 -2.39 -14.03
C THR A 19 10.88 -1.40 -14.08
N GLU A 20 10.68 -0.15 -13.64
CA GLU A 20 11.71 0.90 -13.69
C GLU A 20 12.42 1.02 -12.34
N ALA A 21 11.66 1.08 -11.25
CA ALA A 21 12.23 1.19 -9.89
C ALA A 21 12.62 -0.17 -9.28
N GLN A 22 12.38 -1.28 -10.00
CA GLN A 22 12.78 -2.63 -9.62
C GLN A 22 12.25 -3.07 -8.24
N VAL A 23 11.08 -2.58 -7.84
CA VAL A 23 10.41 -3.01 -6.59
C VAL A 23 9.46 -4.16 -6.92
N PRO A 24 9.67 -5.37 -6.39
CA PRO A 24 8.78 -6.50 -6.67
C PRO A 24 7.33 -6.20 -6.28
N GLY A 25 6.38 -6.66 -7.09
CA GLY A 25 4.95 -6.47 -6.82
C GLY A 25 4.52 -7.01 -5.43
N LEU A 26 5.10 -8.13 -5.00
CA LEU A 26 4.86 -8.67 -3.66
C LEU A 26 5.27 -7.68 -2.56
N THR A 27 6.41 -7.01 -2.71
CA THR A 27 6.87 -5.97 -1.77
C THR A 27 5.94 -4.77 -1.77
N LEU A 28 5.37 -4.39 -2.91
CA LEU A 28 4.36 -3.32 -2.96
C LEU A 28 3.09 -3.70 -2.20
N MET A 29 2.59 -4.92 -2.39
CA MET A 29 1.42 -5.41 -1.68
C MET A 29 1.65 -5.49 -0.16
N GLU A 30 2.82 -5.96 0.27
CA GLU A 30 3.18 -6.03 1.69
C GLU A 30 3.20 -4.64 2.34
N ARG A 31 3.83 -3.66 1.67
CA ARG A 31 3.89 -2.27 2.14
C ARG A 31 2.50 -1.64 2.20
N ALA A 32 1.65 -1.89 1.19
CA ALA A 32 0.28 -1.40 1.17
C ALA A 32 -0.53 -2.00 2.33
N GLY A 33 -0.45 -3.32 2.53
CA GLY A 33 -1.12 -4.01 3.64
C GLY A 33 -0.65 -3.52 5.00
N THR A 34 0.66 -3.38 5.19
CA THR A 34 1.25 -2.82 6.41
C THR A 34 0.72 -1.42 6.71
N GLY A 35 0.67 -0.54 5.71
CA GLY A 35 0.15 0.81 5.86
C GLY A 35 -1.34 0.83 6.24
N VAL A 36 -2.15 -0.04 5.63
CA VAL A 36 -3.57 -0.20 5.98
C VAL A 36 -3.72 -0.66 7.42
N VAL A 37 -3.03 -1.73 7.83
CA VAL A 37 -3.10 -2.26 9.20
C VAL A 37 -2.64 -1.22 10.21
N ALA A 38 -1.51 -0.55 9.98
CA ALA A 38 -1.02 0.51 10.85
C ALA A 38 -2.06 1.62 11.05
N HIS A 39 -2.77 2.01 9.98
CA HIS A 39 -3.84 3.00 10.09
C HIS A 39 -5.07 2.48 10.84
N LEU A 40 -5.44 1.21 10.61
CA LEU A 40 -6.54 0.56 11.35
C LEU A 40 -6.23 0.49 12.84
N GLU A 41 -5.02 0.07 13.22
CA GLU A 41 -4.62 -0.03 14.63
C GLU A 41 -4.56 1.34 15.31
N GLN A 42 -4.07 2.37 14.62
CA GLN A 42 -4.12 3.75 15.13
C GLN A 42 -5.55 4.23 15.36
N ARG A 43 -6.49 3.85 14.48
CA ARG A 43 -7.86 4.36 14.50
C ARG A 43 -8.80 3.57 15.43
N TYR A 44 -8.55 2.28 15.61
CA TYR A 44 -9.46 1.34 16.29
C TYR A 44 -8.81 0.57 17.44
N GLY A 45 -7.51 0.74 17.67
CA GLY A 45 -6.73 -0.03 18.63
C GLY A 45 -6.11 -1.29 18.00
N SER A 46 -5.06 -1.80 18.64
CA SER A 46 -4.35 -3.00 18.18
C SER A 46 -5.22 -4.24 18.23
N ARG A 47 -4.95 -5.19 17.31
CA ARG A 47 -5.63 -6.49 17.34
C ARG A 47 -5.33 -7.20 18.67
N PRO A 48 -6.33 -7.78 19.36
CA PRO A 48 -6.07 -8.61 20.53
C PRO A 48 -5.19 -9.80 20.13
N GLU A 49 -4.20 -10.11 20.97
CA GLU A 49 -3.19 -11.16 20.72
C GLU A 49 -3.80 -12.58 20.68
N LYS A 50 -5.05 -12.74 21.15
CA LYS A 50 -5.76 -14.02 21.21
C LYS A 50 -7.05 -13.99 20.39
N TRP A 51 -6.97 -14.52 19.18
CA TRP A 51 -8.06 -15.14 18.44
C TRP A 51 -7.54 -16.44 17.83
#